data_AF-A0A242E1Z5-F1
#
_entry.id   AF-A0A242E1Z5-F1
#
_cell.length_a   1.000
_cell.length_b   1.000
_cell.length_c   1.000
_cell.angle_alpha   90.00
_cell.angle_beta   90.00
_cell.angle_gamma   90.00
#
_symmetry.space_group_name_H-M   'P 1'
#
loop_
_entity.id
_entity.type
_entity.pdbx_description
1 polymer ?
#
loop_
_entity_poly.entity_id
_entity_poly.type
_entity_poly.pdbx_seq_one_letter_code
_entity_poly.pdbx_strand_id
1 'polypeptide(L)' 'MKMLRQILNDPDSYQLTPKAIDELRQLYRAFETNPFFPISPHLYAEKVLKSLMRRGEITSKVMQLILEDF' A
#
# COMPACT_ATOMS: atom_id res chain seq x y z
N MET A 1 -5.07 -8.11 -0.95
CA MET A 1 -4.58 -7.49 -2.22
C MET A 1 -5.62 -6.76 -3.09
N LYS A 2 -6.90 -7.14 -3.05
CA LYS A 2 -8.00 -6.48 -3.77
C LYS A 2 -8.12 -4.99 -3.43
N MET A 3 -7.98 -4.60 -2.17
CA MET A 3 -8.14 -3.23 -1.71
C MET A 3 -6.99 -2.33 -2.18
N LEU A 4 -5.75 -2.82 -2.12
CA LEU A 4 -4.60 -2.13 -2.69
C LEU A 4 -4.79 -1.87 -4.19
N ARG A 5 -5.29 -2.87 -4.93
CA ARG A 5 -5.61 -2.74 -6.35
C ARG A 5 -6.74 -1.73 -6.61
N GLN A 6 -7.79 -1.75 -5.79
CA GLN A 6 -8.92 -0.81 -5.89
C GLN A 6 -8.46 0.63 -5.71
N ILE A 7 -7.65 0.89 -4.68
CA ILE A 7 -7.09 2.22 -4.39
C ILE A 7 -6.21 2.71 -5.54
N LEU A 8 -5.41 1.81 -6.14
CA LEU A 8 -4.56 2.15 -7.29
C LEU A 8 -5.35 2.41 -8.59
N ASN A 9 -6.58 1.90 -8.70
CA ASN A 9 -7.46 2.13 -9.85
C ASN A 9 -8.25 3.44 -9.74
N ASP A 10 -8.42 3.97 -8.53
CA ASP A 10 -9.14 5.22 -8.26
C ASP A 10 -8.43 6.06 -7.20
N PRO A 11 -7.20 6.55 -7.47
CA PRO A 11 -6.37 7.23 -6.46
C PRO A 11 -6.94 8.57 -6.00
N ASP A 12 -7.74 9.24 -6.84
CA ASP A 12 -8.34 10.55 -6.55
C ASP A 12 -9.36 10.47 -5.41
N SER A 13 -10.18 9.41 -5.39
CA SER A 13 -11.14 9.14 -4.31
C SER A 13 -10.47 8.95 -2.93
N TYR A 14 -9.17 8.63 -2.91
CA TYR A 14 -8.39 8.44 -1.68
C TYR A 14 -7.39 9.57 -1.43
N GLN A 15 -7.43 10.65 -2.24
CA GLN A 15 -6.57 11.83 -2.13
C GLN A 15 -5.07 11.46 -2.14
N LEU A 16 -4.68 10.48 -2.95
CA LEU A 16 -3.29 10.05 -3.01
C LEU A 16 -2.42 11.04 -3.78
N THR A 17 -1.24 11.33 -3.24
CA THR A 17 -0.20 12.05 -3.98
C THR A 17 0.36 11.15 -5.10
N PRO A 18 0.92 11.71 -6.19
CA PRO A 18 1.61 10.91 -7.22
C PRO A 18 2.68 9.99 -6.63
N LYS A 19 3.39 10.46 -5.60
CA LYS A 19 4.43 9.69 -4.91
C LYS A 19 3.86 8.53 -4.10
N ALA A 20 2.71 8.72 -3.42
CA ALA A 20 2.00 7.61 -2.79
C ALA A 20 1.59 6.55 -3.81
N ILE A 21 1.07 6.96 -4.97
CA ILE A 21 0.66 6.04 -6.04
C ILE A 21 1.85 5.19 -6.50
N ASP A 22 3.00 5.81 -6.76
CA ASP A 22 4.20 5.09 -7.22
C ASP A 22 4.70 4.08 -6.18
N GLU A 23 4.76 4.47 -4.90
CA GLU A 23 5.18 3.59 -3.81
C GLU A 23 4.19 2.43 -3.57
N LEU A 24 2.88 2.70 -3.66
CA LEU A 24 1.85 1.67 -3.56
C LEU A 24 1.87 0.70 -4.75
N ARG A 25 2.20 1.18 -5.96
CA ARG A 25 2.44 0.32 -7.13
C ARG A 25 3.67 -0.57 -6.95
N GLN A 26 4.74 -0.04 -6.38
CA GLN A 26 5.93 -0.84 -6.04
C GLN A 26 5.60 -1.91 -5.01
N LEU A 27 4.84 -1.57 -3.97
CA LEU A 27 4.35 -2.52 -2.97
C LEU A 27 3.51 -3.62 -3.62
N TYR A 28 2.55 -3.26 -4.47
CA TYR A 28 1.71 -4.22 -5.19
C TYR A 28 2.56 -5.17 -6.05
N ARG A 29 3.50 -4.64 -6.84
CA ARG A 29 4.40 -5.44 -7.69
C ARG A 29 5.28 -6.36 -6.88
N ALA A 30 5.83 -5.92 -5.75
CA ALA A 30 6.72 -6.73 -4.93
C ALA A 30 6.05 -8.06 -4.56
N PHE A 31 4.78 -8.01 -4.16
CA PHE A 31 4.01 -9.19 -3.78
C PHE A 31 3.51 -10.03 -4.98
N GLU A 32 3.23 -9.42 -6.13
CA GLU A 32 2.87 -10.20 -7.33
C GLU A 32 4.07 -10.98 -7.90
N THR A 33 5.28 -10.41 -7.84
CA THR A 33 6.45 -11.01 -8.47
C THR A 33 7.27 -11.91 -7.55
N ASN A 34 7.02 -11.90 -6.23
CA ASN A 34 7.84 -12.61 -5.27
C ASN A 34 7.03 -13.64 -4.44
N PRO A 35 7.00 -14.92 -4.86
CA PRO A 35 6.35 -15.99 -4.10
C PRO A 35 7.09 -16.36 -2.80
N PHE A 36 8.33 -15.90 -2.60
CA PHE A 36 9.16 -16.21 -1.44
C PHE A 36 9.47 -14.95 -0.63
N PHE A 37 8.42 -14.26 -0.19
CA PHE A 37 8.58 -13.11 0.69
C PHE A 37 9.24 -13.54 2.02
N PRO A 38 10.41 -12.99 2.39
CA PRO A 38 11.19 -13.47 3.54
C PRO A 38 10.57 -13.12 4.90
N ILE A 39 9.49 -12.35 4.90
CA ILE A 39 8.73 -11.91 6.07
C ILE A 39 7.23 -11.95 5.77
N SER A 40 6.40 -11.92 6.82
CA SER A 40 4.95 -11.84 6.67
C SER A 40 4.56 -10.66 5.75
N PRO A 41 3.73 -10.88 4.71
CA PRO A 41 3.23 -9.83 3.84
C PRO A 41 2.58 -8.67 4.60
N HIS A 42 1.82 -8.99 5.64
CA HIS A 42 1.21 -7.97 6.51
C HIS A 42 2.29 -7.10 7.18
N LEU A 43 3.34 -7.69 7.78
CA LEU A 43 4.40 -6.93 8.44
C LEU A 43 5.19 -6.04 7.46
N TYR A 44 5.44 -6.54 6.25
CA TYR A 44 6.10 -5.74 5.21
C TYR A 44 5.22 -4.57 4.77
N ALA A 45 3.96 -4.84 4.43
CA ALA A 45 3.01 -3.83 4.03
C ALA A 45 2.84 -2.77 5.12
N GLU A 46 2.68 -3.17 6.38
CA GLU A 46 2.56 -2.27 7.52
C GLU A 46 3.76 -1.34 7.64
N LYS A 47 4.98 -1.85 7.48
CA LYS A 47 6.21 -1.05 7.53
C LYS A 47 6.23 0.01 6.42
N VAL A 48 5.90 -0.37 5.18
CA VAL A 48 5.86 0.55 4.03
C VAL A 48 4.78 1.61 4.20
N LEU A 49 3.57 1.20 4.58
CA LEU A 49 2.43 2.09 4.77
C LEU A 49 2.63 3.06 5.94
N LYS A 50 3.22 2.62 7.06
CA LYS A 50 3.62 3.51 8.17
C LYS A 50 4.60 4.58 7.71
N SER A 51 5.55 4.25 6.83
CA SER A 51 6.48 5.22 6.26
C SER A 51 5.77 6.25 5.38
N LEU A 52 4.84 5.82 4.52
CA LEU A 52 4.03 6.72 3.70
C LEU A 52 3.14 7.63 4.55
N MET A 53 2.50 7.08 5.59
CA MET A 53 1.65 7.84 6.51
C MET A 53 2.45 8.90 7.28
N ARG A 54 3.64 8.55 7.80
CA ARG A 54 4.52 9.51 8.49
C ARG A 54 4.99 10.65 7.59
N ARG A 55 5.12 10.40 6.28
CA ARG A 55 5.46 11.40 5.28
C ARG A 55 4.26 12.25 4.83
N GLY A 56 3.05 11.95 5.33
CA GLY A 56 1.82 12.63 4.94
C GLY A 56 1.31 12.25 3.54
N GLU A 57 1.84 11.18 2.95
CA GLU A 57 1.51 10.76 1.57
C GLU A 57 0.20 9.97 1.52
N ILE A 58 -0.17 9.31 2.62
CA ILE A 58 -1.44 8.59 2.80
C ILE A 58 -2.02 8.88 4.18
N THR A 59 -3.34 8.75 4.30
CA THR A 59 -4.02 8.85 5.61
C THR A 59 -3.95 7.54 6.38
N SER A 60 -4.18 7.59 7.70
CA SER A 60 -4.30 6.38 8.54
C SER A 60 -5.45 5.47 8.06
N LYS A 61 -6.53 6.06 7.56
CA LYS A 61 -7.67 5.34 6.97
C LYS A 61 -7.26 4.53 5.75
N VAL A 62 -6.52 5.14 4.81
CA VAL A 62 -6.00 4.44 3.62
C VAL A 62 -5.08 3.30 4.03
N MET A 63 -4.18 3.52 5.00
CA MET A 63 -3.33 2.47 5.54
C MET A 63 -4.15 1.29 6.11
N GLN A 64 -5.17 1.56 6.94
CA GLN A 64 -6.00 0.50 7.52
C GLN A 64 -6.76 -0.29 6.45
N LEU A 65 -7.37 0.39 5.48
CA LEU A 65 -8.06 -0.27 4.37
C LEU A 65 -7.14 -1.21 3.58
N ILE A 66 -5.89 -0.79 3.35
CA ILE A 66 -4.92 -1.65 2.65
C ILE A 66 -4.56 -2.86 3.53
N LEU A 67 -4.36 -2.67 4.83
CA LEU A 67 -3.94 -3.73 5.76
C LEU A 67 -5.04 -4.75 6.09
N GLU A 68 -6.32 -4.38 6.06
CA GLU A 68 -7.45 -5.31 6.25
C GLU A 68 -7.46 -6.46 5.24
N ASP A 69 -6.74 -6.28 4.12
CA ASP A 69 -6.75 -7.16 2.98
C ASP A 69 -5.45 -7.99 2.85
N PHE A 70 -4.62 -8.00 3.91
CA PHE A 70 -3.41 -8.81 4.10
C PHE A 70 -3.55 -9.79 5.27
#